data_AF-A0A8T1KZ99-F1
#
_entry.id   AF-A0A8T1KZ99-F1
#
_cell.length_a   1.000
_cell.length_b   1.000
_cell.length_c   1.000
_cell.angle_alpha   90.00
_cell.angle_beta   90.00
_cell.angle_gamma   90.00
#
_symmetry.space_group_name_H-M   'P 1'
#
loop_
_entity.id
_entity.type
_entity.pdbx_description
1 polymer ?
#
loop_
_entity_poly.entity_id
_entity_poly.type
_entity_poly.pdbx_seq_one_letter_code
_entity_poly.pdbx_strand_id
1 'polypeptide(L)' 'MVLDSMSGSTTYSAINLMDGFYQILMLEDDVPLTAVSTPSGMM' A
#
# COMPACT_ATOMS: atom_id res chain seq x y z
N MET A 1 14.90 -15.85 11.03
CA MET A 1 13.96 -14.71 10.87
C MET A 1 14.71 -13.54 10.24
N VAL A 2 14.08 -12.63 9.47
CA VAL A 2 14.75 -11.43 8.89
C VAL A 2 15.48 -10.60 9.95
N LEU A 3 14.94 -10.60 11.17
CA LEU A 3 15.53 -9.92 12.32
C LEU A 3 16.88 -10.54 12.75
N ASP A 4 17.05 -11.87 12.62
CA ASP A 4 18.32 -12.54 12.95
C ASP A 4 19.43 -12.13 11.97
N SER A 5 19.08 -11.95 10.69
CA SER A 5 20.03 -11.51 9.65
C SER A 5 20.40 -10.03 9.74
N MET A 6 19.63 -9.22 10.47
CA MET A 6 19.91 -7.82 10.71
C MET A 6 20.73 -7.59 11.99
N SER A 7 20.94 -8.63 12.80
CA SER A 7 21.69 -8.57 14.06
C SER A 7 23.09 -7.97 13.85
N GLY A 8 23.43 -6.94 14.62
CA GLY A 8 24.70 -6.22 14.51
C GLY A 8 24.75 -5.11 13.46
N SER A 9 23.67 -4.88 12.70
CA SER A 9 23.58 -3.72 11.82
C SER A 9 23.50 -2.41 12.62
N THR A 10 24.26 -1.41 12.18
CA THR A 10 24.33 -0.10 12.84
C THR A 10 23.46 0.96 12.16
N THR A 11 22.98 0.67 10.95
CA THR A 11 22.21 1.61 10.13
C THR A 11 21.03 0.88 9.54
N TYR A 12 19.86 1.52 9.61
CA TYR A 12 18.60 1.00 9.09
C TYR A 12 17.91 2.05 8.24
N SER A 13 17.20 1.61 7.21
CA SER A 13 16.29 2.45 6.43
C SER A 13 14.96 1.71 6.29
N ALA A 14 13.90 2.49 6.11
CA ALA A 14 12.56 1.96 5.83
C ALA A 14 12.07 2.59 4.53
N ILE A 15 11.41 1.79 3.71
CA ILE A 15 10.74 2.25 2.49
C ILE A 15 9.24 2.15 2.75
N ASN A 16 8.54 3.28 2.61
CA ASN A 16 7.09 3.27 2.66
C ASN A 16 6.53 2.77 1.31
N LEU A 17 5.81 1.66 1.35
CA LEU A 17 5.16 1.07 0.16
C LEU A 17 3.65 1.36 0.11
N MET A 18 3.12 2.18 1.02
CA MET A 18 1.68 2.48 1.10
C MET A 18 1.12 3.01 -0.22
N ASP A 19 1.79 3.96 -0.88
CA ASP A 19 1.32 4.49 -2.16
C ASP A 19 1.55 3.50 -3.33
N GLY A 20 2.29 2.42 -3.09
CA GLY A 20 2.48 1.33 -4.05
C GLY A 20 1.17 0.64 -4.42
N PHE A 21 0.16 0.67 -3.56
CA PHE A 21 -1.16 0.10 -3.86
C PHE A 21 -1.86 0.82 -5.02
N TYR A 22 -1.65 2.13 -5.18
CA TYR A 22 -2.22 2.89 -6.30
C TYR A 22 -1.49 2.63 -7.63
N GLN A 23 -0.31 2.00 -7.60
CA GLN A 23 0.44 1.62 -8.81
C GLN A 23 0.06 0.23 -9.33
N ILE A 24 -0.61 -0.58 -8.51
CA ILE A 24 -1.08 -1.92 -8.90
C ILE A 24 -2.45 -1.77 -9.55
N LEU A 25 -2.60 -2.33 -10.76
CA LEU A 25 -3.89 -2.30 -11.45
C LEU A 25 -4.92 -3.14 -10.70
N MET A 26 -6.08 -2.54 -10.47
CA MET A 26 -7.30 -3.24 -10.03
C MET A 26 -7.86 -4.04 -11.20
N LEU A 27 -8.47 -5.19 -10.92
CA LEU A 27 -9.27 -5.89 -11.91
C LEU A 27 -10.47 -5.01 -12.28
N GLU A 28 -10.75 -4.85 -13.56
CA GLU A 28 -11.80 -3.93 -14.06
C GLU A 28 -13.18 -4.24 -13.45
N ASP A 29 -13.51 -5.53 -13.33
CA ASP A 29 -14.76 -6.01 -12.73
C ASP A 29 -14.87 -5.67 -11.22
N ASP A 30 -13.75 -5.47 -10.54
CA ASP A 30 -13.70 -5.16 -9.10
C ASP A 30 -13.68 -3.66 -8.79
N VAL A 31 -13.45 -2.79 -9.80
CA VAL A 31 -13.48 -1.32 -9.65
C VAL A 31 -14.77 -0.84 -8.98
N PRO A 32 -15.98 -1.21 -9.43
CA PRO A 32 -17.22 -0.75 -8.78
C PRO A 32 -17.37 -1.25 -7.34
N LEU A 33 -16.68 -2.32 -6.93
CA LEU A 33 -16.73 -2.85 -5.55
C LEU A 33 -16.00 -1.95 -4.54
N THR A 34 -15.15 -1.04 -5.03
CA THR A 34 -14.38 -0.09 -4.20
C THR A 34 -14.87 1.35 -4.30
N ALA A 35 -16.06 1.56 -4.87
CA ALA A 35 -16.65 2.88 -4.97
C ALA A 35 -16.80 3.55 -3.59
N VAL A 36 -16.30 4.79 -3.47
CA VAL A 36 -16.38 5.60 -2.25
C VAL A 36 -17.23 6.84 -2.53
N SER A 37 -18.19 7.11 -1.65
CA SER A 37 -18.96 8.36 -1.65
C SER A 37 -18.36 9.36 -0.67
N THR A 38 -18.22 10.61 -1.10
CA THR A 38 -17.96 11.75 -0.20
C THR A 38 -19.28 12.38 0.23
N PRO A 39 -19.33 13.15 1.33
CA PRO A 39 -20.55 13.87 1.74
C PRO A 39 -21.10 14.83 0.67
N SER A 40 -20.25 15.33 -0.24
CA SER A 40 -20.65 16.16 -1.39
C SER A 40 -21.12 15.36 -2.61
N GLY A 41 -21.01 14.03 -2.60
CA GLY A 41 -21.41 13.16 -3.70
C GLY A 41 -20.37 12.08 -4.04
N MET A 42 -20.66 11.34 -5.12
CA MET A 42 -19.71 10.41 -5.73
C MET A 42 -18.56 11.20 -6.37
N MET A 43 -17.33 10.71 -6.22
CA MET A 43 -16.13 11.31 -6.82
C MET A 43 -16.16 11.22 -8.36
#